data_AF-A0A077ZQR8-F1
#
_entry.id   AF-A0A077ZQR8-F1
#
_cell.length_a   1.000
_cell.length_b   1.000
_cell.length_c   1.000
_cell.angle_alpha   90.00
_cell.angle_beta   90.00
_cell.angle_gamma   90.00
#
_symmetry.space_group_name_H-M   'P 1'
#
loop_
_entity.id
_entity.type
_entity.pdbx_description
1 polymer ?
#
loop_
_entity_poly.entity_id
_entity_poly.type
_entity_poly.pdbx_seq_one_letter_code
_entity_poly.pdbx_strand_id
1 'polypeptide(L)'
;MDGGLAGGKQGATLVVGSDGRYFASSVIQTVIRIAAANGVSTVMIGQFGVMTTPAISLAIRDHRTDGGIVISAGRRLGGKQGLFGIKLCLSNGGPADDIVNSRIYQLTKTIKEYYTCTKLEVKLNRVGEQVVRVGAKDIMRIIVFDSVKEYGKCMQSLFDFWQMRALFSGSITGNPVRLMIDGRNGGNFEVHFKLFSP
;
A
#
# COMPACT_ATOMS: atom_id res chain seq x y z
N MET A 1 -12.02 16.58 -7.98
CA MET A 1 -11.39 15.40 -8.59
C MET A 1 -12.05 14.13 -8.08
N ASP A 2 -12.23 13.15 -8.94
CA ASP A 2 -12.86 11.90 -8.58
C ASP A 2 -11.88 10.76 -8.31
N GLY A 3 -10.63 10.85 -8.78
CA GLY A 3 -9.63 9.79 -8.57
C GLY A 3 -10.07 8.43 -9.12
N GLY A 4 -11.00 8.41 -10.09
CA GLY A 4 -11.69 7.21 -10.57
C GLY A 4 -12.96 6.83 -9.80
N LEU A 5 -13.26 7.43 -8.65
CA LEU A 5 -14.39 7.09 -7.77
C LEU A 5 -15.67 7.92 -7.97
N ALA A 6 -15.66 8.91 -8.85
CA ALA A 6 -16.71 9.95 -9.03
C ALA A 6 -17.24 10.51 -7.68
N GLY A 7 -18.56 10.49 -7.50
CA GLY A 7 -19.21 10.81 -6.23
C GLY A 7 -18.98 9.77 -5.12
N GLY A 8 -18.49 8.57 -5.47
CA GLY A 8 -18.19 7.48 -4.54
C GLY A 8 -16.95 7.70 -3.69
N LYS A 9 -16.21 8.80 -3.86
CA LYS A 9 -15.10 9.17 -2.97
C LYS A 9 -15.57 9.57 -1.56
N GLN A 10 -16.79 10.11 -1.44
CA GLN A 10 -17.33 10.49 -0.15
C GLN A 10 -17.67 9.22 0.63
N GLY A 11 -17.05 9.03 1.78
CA GLY A 11 -17.23 7.80 2.55
C GLY A 11 -16.28 6.66 2.15
N ALA A 12 -15.48 6.82 1.09
CA ALA A 12 -14.61 5.74 0.59
C ALA A 12 -13.55 5.30 1.61
N THR A 13 -13.15 4.04 1.50
CA THR A 13 -11.99 3.45 2.16
C THR A 13 -10.90 3.17 1.13
N LEU A 14 -9.68 3.65 1.36
CA LEU A 14 -8.54 3.45 0.45
C LEU A 14 -7.38 2.76 1.16
N VAL A 15 -6.70 1.85 0.46
CA VAL A 15 -5.39 1.34 0.86
C VAL A 15 -4.29 2.20 0.23
N VAL A 16 -3.29 2.64 1.00
CA VAL A 16 -2.16 3.40 0.47
C VAL A 16 -0.85 2.76 0.93
N GLY A 17 0.04 2.48 -0.01
CA GLY A 17 1.32 1.85 0.29
C GLY A 17 2.41 2.20 -0.72
N SER A 18 3.66 1.97 -0.33
CA SER A 18 4.83 2.22 -1.16
C SER A 18 5.84 1.08 -1.11
N ASP A 19 6.72 1.03 -2.10
CA ASP A 19 7.86 0.10 -2.10
C ASP A 19 9.06 0.59 -1.27
N GLY A 20 8.87 1.60 -0.41
CA GLY A 20 9.90 2.14 0.47
C GLY A 20 10.93 3.05 -0.20
N ARG A 21 10.74 3.39 -1.49
CA ARG A 21 11.66 4.28 -2.20
C ARG A 21 11.76 5.67 -1.57
N TYR A 22 12.84 6.37 -1.89
CA TYR A 22 13.05 7.77 -1.50
C TYR A 22 11.80 8.63 -1.75
N PHE A 23 11.49 9.51 -0.79
CA PHE A 23 10.34 10.43 -0.81
C PHE A 23 8.95 9.79 -0.62
N ALA A 24 8.84 8.46 -0.56
CA ALA A 24 7.54 7.78 -0.46
C ALA A 24 6.71 8.22 0.76
N SER A 25 7.31 8.34 1.95
CA SER A 25 6.58 8.77 3.14
C SER A 25 5.97 10.18 2.99
N SER A 26 6.68 11.11 2.34
CA SER A 26 6.16 12.46 2.04
C SER A 26 5.03 12.45 1.01
N VAL A 27 5.12 11.55 0.02
CA VAL A 27 4.03 11.33 -0.95
C VAL A 27 2.80 10.77 -0.22
N ILE A 28 2.96 9.81 0.69
CA ILE A 28 1.86 9.25 1.50
C ILE A 28 1.16 10.36 2.30
N GLN A 29 1.91 11.22 3.00
CA GLN A 29 1.33 12.37 3.71
C GLN A 29 0.51 13.26 2.76
N THR A 30 1.01 13.49 1.54
CA THR A 30 0.30 14.29 0.54
C THR A 30 -0.98 13.61 0.06
N VAL A 31 -0.94 12.29 -0.16
CA VAL A 31 -2.12 11.50 -0.50
C VAL A 31 -3.17 11.57 0.62
N ILE A 32 -2.77 11.40 1.89
CA ILE A 32 -3.65 11.53 3.06
C ILE A 32 -4.32 12.91 3.10
N ARG A 33 -3.55 13.98 2.90
CA ARG A 33 -4.07 15.36 2.91
C ARG A 33 -5.09 15.62 1.80
N ILE A 34 -4.86 15.07 0.61
CA ILE A 34 -5.78 15.18 -0.53
C ILE A 34 -7.03 14.30 -0.31
N ALA A 35 -6.84 13.08 0.21
CA ALA A 35 -7.94 12.16 0.52
C ALA A 35 -8.90 12.75 1.56
N ALA A 36 -8.36 13.30 2.65
CA ALA A 36 -9.13 14.01 3.67
C ALA A 36 -9.97 15.14 3.05
N ALA A 37 -9.33 16.01 2.26
CA ALA A 37 -10.01 17.15 1.63
C ALA A 37 -11.03 16.76 0.55
N ASN A 38 -11.05 15.50 0.12
CA ASN A 38 -12.01 14.96 -0.85
C ASN A 38 -13.04 14.01 -0.22
N GLY A 39 -13.08 13.89 1.11
CA GLY A 39 -14.14 13.18 1.84
C GLY A 39 -13.97 11.67 1.96
N VAL A 40 -12.75 11.16 1.74
CA VAL A 40 -12.41 9.76 2.05
C VAL A 40 -12.60 9.54 3.56
N SER A 41 -13.31 8.48 3.95
CA SER A 41 -13.61 8.21 5.36
C SER A 41 -12.49 7.48 6.06
N THR A 42 -11.79 6.59 5.35
CA THR A 42 -10.78 5.71 5.93
C THR A 42 -9.60 5.53 4.98
N VAL A 43 -8.38 5.65 5.51
CA VAL A 43 -7.14 5.33 4.80
C VAL A 43 -6.39 4.25 5.58
N MET A 44 -6.12 3.12 4.93
CA MET A 44 -5.38 1.98 5.48
C MET A 44 -3.95 1.96 4.92
N ILE A 45 -2.95 1.87 5.79
CA ILE A 45 -1.53 2.00 5.43
C ILE A 45 -0.69 0.94 6.16
N GLY A 46 0.23 0.29 5.46
CA GLY A 46 1.24 -0.55 6.09
C GLY A 46 2.22 0.29 6.93
N GLN A 47 2.71 -0.25 8.04
CA GLN A 47 3.65 0.46 8.92
C GLN A 47 4.81 1.09 8.13
N PHE A 48 5.20 2.32 8.51
CA PHE A 48 6.16 3.17 7.81
C PHE A 48 5.78 3.57 6.37
N GLY A 49 4.57 3.22 5.92
CA GLY A 49 4.13 3.40 4.55
C GLY A 49 4.65 2.35 3.59
N VAL A 50 5.23 1.26 4.08
CA VAL A 50 5.84 0.20 3.25
C VAL A 50 4.85 -0.93 3.08
N MET A 51 4.52 -1.26 1.83
CA MET A 51 3.69 -2.39 1.47
C MET A 51 4.10 -2.91 0.09
N THR A 52 4.15 -4.22 -0.08
CA THR A 52 4.32 -4.83 -1.40
C THR A 52 3.01 -4.72 -2.19
N THR A 53 3.09 -4.68 -3.53
CA THR A 53 1.87 -4.67 -4.36
C THR A 53 0.92 -5.84 -4.07
N PRO A 54 1.40 -7.08 -3.85
CA PRO A 54 0.54 -8.17 -3.40
C PRO A 54 -0.14 -7.92 -2.05
N ALA A 55 0.57 -7.34 -1.07
CA ALA A 55 -0.02 -7.00 0.22
C ALA A 55 -1.08 -5.89 0.12
N ILE A 56 -0.89 -4.91 -0.79
CA ILE A 56 -1.91 -3.89 -1.07
C ILE A 56 -3.15 -4.55 -1.70
N SER A 57 -2.97 -5.40 -2.71
CA SER A 57 -4.06 -6.13 -3.35
C SER A 57 -4.85 -6.99 -2.36
N LEU A 58 -4.15 -7.70 -1.47
CA LEU A 58 -4.75 -8.49 -0.40
C LEU A 58 -5.56 -7.61 0.55
N ALA A 59 -4.98 -6.51 1.06
CA ALA A 59 -5.67 -5.61 1.98
C ALA A 59 -6.94 -5.00 1.35
N ILE A 60 -6.90 -4.64 0.06
CA ILE A 60 -8.07 -4.15 -0.67
C ILE A 60 -9.19 -5.17 -0.65
N ARG A 61 -8.87 -6.44 -0.94
CA ARG A 61 -9.84 -7.53 -1.04
C ARG A 61 -10.39 -7.94 0.33
N ASP A 62 -9.51 -8.13 1.31
CA ASP A 62 -9.87 -8.63 2.65
C ASP A 62 -10.74 -7.61 3.40
N HIS A 63 -10.45 -6.33 3.25
CA HIS A 63 -11.20 -5.24 3.88
C HIS A 63 -12.29 -4.63 2.97
N ARG A 64 -12.46 -5.16 1.75
CA ARG A 64 -13.45 -4.70 0.76
C ARG A 64 -13.41 -3.18 0.55
N THR A 65 -12.22 -2.64 0.42
CA THR A 65 -12.00 -1.20 0.23
C THR A 65 -12.35 -0.78 -1.19
N ASP A 66 -12.52 0.51 -1.44
CA ASP A 66 -12.86 1.05 -2.76
C ASP A 66 -11.69 1.05 -3.75
N GLY A 67 -10.49 0.76 -3.28
CA GLY A 67 -9.28 0.62 -4.09
C GLY A 67 -8.02 1.01 -3.33
N GLY A 68 -6.96 1.30 -4.05
CA GLY A 68 -5.72 1.74 -3.42
C GLY A 68 -4.74 2.48 -4.30
N ILE A 69 -3.83 3.18 -3.65
CA ILE A 69 -2.77 3.97 -4.27
C ILE A 69 -1.42 3.31 -3.96
N VAL A 70 -0.70 2.95 -5.02
CA VAL A 70 0.61 2.30 -4.93
C VAL A 70 1.69 3.28 -5.37
N ILE A 71 2.61 3.60 -4.47
CA ILE A 71 3.75 4.49 -4.75
C ILE A 71 4.95 3.62 -5.10
N SER A 72 5.16 3.44 -6.41
CA SER A 72 6.22 2.60 -6.96
C SER A 72 6.49 2.96 -8.43
N ALA A 73 7.73 2.79 -8.88
CA ALA A 73 8.13 2.85 -10.28
C ALA A 73 8.60 1.48 -10.82
N GLY A 74 8.14 0.38 -10.22
CA GLY A 74 8.50 -0.98 -10.63
C GLY A 74 10.02 -1.20 -10.56
N ARG A 75 10.62 -1.65 -11.66
CA ARG A 75 12.06 -1.97 -11.74
C ARG A 75 12.97 -0.75 -11.91
N ARG A 76 12.42 0.47 -11.99
CA ARG A 76 13.21 1.69 -12.16
C ARG A 76 13.86 2.11 -10.84
N LEU A 77 15.11 2.57 -10.94
CA LEU A 77 15.90 3.05 -9.80
C LEU A 77 15.17 4.18 -9.05
N GLY A 78 15.14 4.06 -7.73
CA GLY A 78 14.71 5.11 -6.82
C GLY A 78 15.88 6.00 -6.37
N GLY A 79 15.65 6.86 -5.38
CA GLY A 79 16.65 7.77 -4.82
C GLY A 79 16.35 9.24 -5.13
N LYS A 80 17.21 10.15 -4.64
CA LYS A 80 17.04 11.61 -4.82
C LYS A 80 16.91 12.05 -6.28
N GLN A 81 17.66 11.41 -7.17
CA GLN A 81 17.60 11.61 -8.62
C GLN A 81 16.92 10.45 -9.35
N GLY A 82 16.32 9.52 -8.60
CA GLY A 82 15.58 8.40 -9.16
C GLY A 82 14.15 8.78 -9.51
N LEU A 83 13.40 7.80 -9.98
CA LEU A 83 12.00 7.97 -10.33
C LEU A 83 11.10 7.56 -9.17
N PHE A 84 9.94 8.19 -9.07
CA PHE A 84 8.79 7.62 -8.37
C PHE A 84 7.62 7.55 -9.33
N GLY A 85 6.66 6.68 -9.02
CA GLY A 85 5.43 6.53 -9.78
C GLY A 85 4.27 6.35 -8.83
N ILE A 86 3.08 6.68 -9.29
CA ILE A 86 1.82 6.47 -8.57
C ILE A 86 0.96 5.61 -9.48
N LYS A 87 0.46 4.50 -8.95
CA LYS A 87 -0.46 3.59 -9.63
C LYS A 87 -1.73 3.46 -8.82
N LEU A 88 -2.82 3.14 -9.48
CA LEU A 88 -4.10 2.84 -8.85
C LEU A 88 -4.39 1.34 -8.93
N CYS A 89 -4.90 0.82 -7.82
CA CYS A 89 -5.56 -0.47 -7.72
C CYS A 89 -7.07 -0.23 -7.56
N LEU A 90 -7.88 -1.00 -8.28
CA LEU A 90 -9.34 -0.96 -8.18
C LEU A 90 -9.83 -1.78 -6.98
N SER A 91 -11.13 -1.71 -6.67
CA SER A 91 -11.76 -2.44 -5.55
C SER A 91 -11.62 -3.97 -5.63
N ASN A 92 -11.35 -4.54 -6.81
CA ASN A 92 -11.02 -5.96 -6.96
C ASN A 92 -9.58 -6.32 -6.56
N GLY A 93 -8.77 -5.33 -6.16
CA GLY A 93 -7.34 -5.47 -5.84
C GLY A 93 -6.42 -5.53 -7.06
N GLY A 94 -6.96 -5.49 -8.28
CA GLY A 94 -6.21 -5.46 -9.52
C GLY A 94 -5.76 -4.05 -9.92
N PRO A 95 -4.88 -3.91 -10.92
CA PRO A 95 -4.48 -2.60 -11.43
C PRO A 95 -5.66 -1.87 -12.10
N ALA A 96 -5.64 -0.54 -12.10
CA ALA A 96 -6.54 0.27 -12.91
C ALA A 96 -6.41 -0.09 -14.38
N ASP A 97 -7.56 -0.30 -15.04
CA ASP A 97 -7.64 -0.57 -16.47
C ASP A 97 -7.34 0.69 -17.32
N ASP A 98 -7.22 0.49 -18.63
CA ASP A 98 -6.90 1.57 -19.56
C ASP A 98 -7.99 2.64 -19.62
N ILE A 99 -9.25 2.30 -19.32
CA ILE A 99 -10.37 3.25 -19.30
C ILE A 99 -10.18 4.21 -18.13
N VAL A 100 -9.94 3.69 -16.93
CA VAL A 100 -9.68 4.47 -15.72
C VAL A 100 -8.40 5.30 -15.89
N ASN A 101 -7.31 4.69 -16.37
CA ASN A 101 -6.05 5.39 -16.60
C ASN A 101 -6.19 6.52 -17.62
N SER A 102 -6.89 6.28 -18.73
CA SER A 102 -7.13 7.31 -19.75
C SER A 102 -7.97 8.45 -19.21
N ARG A 103 -9.01 8.16 -18.43
CA ARG A 103 -9.83 9.19 -17.78
C ARG A 103 -9.00 10.06 -16.83
N ILE A 104 -8.16 9.43 -16.00
CA ILE A 104 -7.25 10.17 -15.11
C ILE A 104 -6.28 11.03 -15.92
N TYR A 105 -5.69 10.49 -16.99
CA TYR A 105 -4.80 11.25 -17.85
C TYR A 105 -5.48 12.48 -18.46
N GLN A 106 -6.70 12.37 -18.97
CA GLN A 106 -7.44 13.53 -19.48
C GLN A 106 -7.76 14.57 -18.40
N LEU A 107 -8.10 14.12 -17.18
CA LEU A 107 -8.31 15.01 -16.04
C LEU A 107 -7.02 15.76 -15.66
N THR A 108 -5.85 15.10 -15.69
CA THR A 108 -4.57 15.75 -15.37
C THR A 108 -4.21 16.87 -16.36
N LYS A 109 -4.72 16.84 -17.59
CA LYS A 109 -4.51 17.92 -18.57
C LYS A 109 -5.39 19.14 -18.36
N THR A 110 -6.52 18.96 -17.70
CA THR A 110 -7.59 19.98 -17.62
C THR A 110 -7.83 20.50 -16.20
N ILE A 111 -7.21 19.86 -15.20
CA ILE A 111 -7.28 20.26 -13.80
C ILE A 111 -6.88 21.74 -13.60
N LYS A 112 -7.72 22.49 -12.88
CA LYS A 112 -7.48 23.91 -12.52
C LYS A 112 -7.31 24.13 -11.01
N GLU A 113 -7.86 23.24 -10.20
CA GLU A 113 -7.82 23.31 -8.75
C GLU A 113 -7.78 21.92 -8.13
N TYR A 114 -7.28 21.83 -6.90
CA TYR A 114 -7.30 20.62 -6.08
C TYR A 114 -7.49 20.99 -4.61
N TYR A 115 -8.05 20.06 -3.85
CA TYR A 115 -8.35 20.24 -2.43
C TYR A 115 -7.33 19.48 -1.58
N THR A 116 -6.85 20.12 -0.51
CA THR A 116 -5.86 19.52 0.40
C THR A 116 -5.96 20.09 1.82
N CYS A 117 -5.76 19.25 2.83
CA CYS A 117 -5.63 19.66 4.23
C CYS A 117 -4.15 19.91 4.58
N THR A 118 -3.60 21.07 4.22
CA THR A 118 -2.14 21.31 4.22
C THR A 118 -1.41 21.01 5.54
N LYS A 119 -2.06 21.22 6.70
CA LYS A 119 -1.51 21.04 8.05
C LYS A 119 -1.70 19.64 8.65
N LEU A 120 -2.42 18.75 7.96
CA LEU A 120 -2.66 17.40 8.47
C LEU A 120 -1.39 16.54 8.35
N GLU A 121 -0.99 15.93 9.46
CA GLU A 121 0.16 15.04 9.55
C GLU A 121 -0.21 13.79 10.37
N VAL A 122 0.19 12.62 9.90
CA VAL A 122 -0.16 11.33 10.51
C VAL A 122 1.09 10.54 10.86
N LYS A 123 1.11 9.90 12.03
CA LYS A 123 2.24 9.05 12.43
C LYS A 123 2.13 7.69 11.73
N LEU A 124 3.03 7.41 10.78
CA LEU A 124 3.04 6.15 10.03
C LEU A 124 3.80 5.01 10.73
N ASN A 125 4.57 5.31 11.79
CA ASN A 125 5.45 4.36 12.46
C ASN A 125 4.77 3.55 13.59
N ARG A 126 3.56 3.91 14.00
CA ARG A 126 2.82 3.22 15.07
C ARG A 126 1.62 2.49 14.49
N VAL A 127 1.60 1.18 14.67
CA VAL A 127 0.42 0.35 14.37
C VAL A 127 -0.73 0.78 15.28
N GLY A 128 -1.93 0.85 14.71
CA GLY A 128 -3.15 1.27 15.38
C GLY A 128 -3.98 2.23 14.55
N GLU A 129 -5.08 2.68 15.15
CA GLU A 129 -5.99 3.65 14.54
C GLU A 129 -5.70 5.06 15.03
N GLN A 130 -5.74 6.02 14.12
CA GLN A 130 -5.72 7.45 14.39
C GLN A 130 -6.97 8.09 13.77
N VAL A 131 -7.65 8.96 14.50
CA VAL A 131 -8.76 9.76 13.97
C VAL A 131 -8.28 11.19 13.76
N VAL A 132 -8.45 11.71 12.55
CA VAL A 132 -8.04 13.07 12.19
C VAL A 132 -9.26 13.91 11.84
N ARG A 133 -9.33 15.14 12.34
CA ARG A 133 -10.41 16.08 12.02
C ARG A 133 -10.19 16.69 10.65
N VAL A 134 -11.25 16.78 9.86
CA VAL A 134 -11.27 17.39 8.53
C VAL A 134 -12.27 18.56 8.58
N GLY A 135 -11.75 19.78 8.62
CA GLY A 135 -12.61 20.96 8.83
C GLY A 135 -13.30 20.96 10.20
N ALA A 136 -14.52 21.49 10.25
CA ALA A 136 -15.24 21.72 11.51
C ALA A 136 -16.07 20.53 12.00
N LYS A 137 -16.52 19.64 11.11
CA LYS A 137 -17.51 18.59 11.43
C LYS A 137 -17.12 17.18 10.97
N ASP A 138 -16.16 17.05 10.07
CA ASP A 138 -15.82 15.75 9.49
C ASP A 138 -14.59 15.13 10.17
N ILE A 139 -14.50 13.81 10.07
CA ILE A 139 -13.36 13.02 10.53
C ILE A 139 -12.93 12.04 9.44
N MET A 140 -11.65 11.71 9.43
CA MET A 140 -11.10 10.61 8.64
C MET A 140 -10.34 9.66 9.57
N ARG A 141 -10.52 8.36 9.38
CA ARG A 141 -9.79 7.32 10.11
C ARG A 141 -8.52 6.97 9.34
N ILE A 142 -7.40 6.83 10.04
CA ILE A 142 -6.16 6.31 9.51
C ILE A 142 -5.82 5.04 10.25
N ILE A 143 -5.75 3.92 9.54
CA ILE A 143 -5.44 2.61 10.11
C ILE A 143 -4.04 2.23 9.65
N VAL A 144 -3.09 2.22 10.58
CA VAL A 144 -1.73 1.73 10.33
C VAL A 144 -1.63 0.28 10.82
N PHE A 145 -1.19 -0.64 9.98
CA PHE A 145 -1.13 -2.07 10.31
C PHE A 145 0.19 -2.73 9.88
N ASP A 146 0.53 -3.88 10.46
CA ASP A 146 1.66 -4.68 10.01
C ASP A 146 1.26 -5.46 8.75
N SER A 147 1.56 -4.87 7.59
CA SER A 147 1.22 -5.46 6.30
C SER A 147 1.93 -6.79 6.03
N VAL A 148 3.10 -7.02 6.65
CA VAL A 148 3.84 -8.27 6.47
C VAL A 148 3.18 -9.37 7.27
N LYS A 149 2.73 -9.08 8.50
CA LYS A 149 1.99 -10.03 9.32
C LYS A 149 0.70 -10.47 8.64
N GLU A 150 -0.09 -9.54 8.12
CA GLU A 150 -1.36 -9.88 7.45
C GLU A 150 -1.11 -10.67 6.15
N TYR A 151 -0.14 -10.26 5.34
CA TYR A 151 0.24 -11.02 4.15
C TYR A 151 0.75 -12.44 4.51
N GLY A 152 1.52 -12.57 5.58
CA GLY A 152 2.04 -13.85 6.06
C GLY A 152 0.96 -14.81 6.51
N LYS A 153 -0.09 -14.34 7.19
CA LYS A 153 -1.26 -15.17 7.52
C LYS A 153 -1.93 -15.71 6.26
N CYS A 154 -2.09 -14.87 5.24
CA CYS A 154 -2.63 -15.31 3.95
C CYS A 154 -1.74 -16.41 3.34
N MET A 155 -0.42 -16.21 3.28
CA MET A 155 0.49 -17.23 2.75
C MET A 155 0.42 -18.55 3.55
N GLN A 156 0.30 -18.50 4.89
CA GLN A 156 0.14 -19.68 5.73
C GLN A 156 -1.16 -20.44 5.49
N SER A 157 -2.21 -19.75 5.04
CA SER A 157 -3.47 -20.39 4.65
C SER A 157 -3.39 -21.08 3.28
N LEU A 158 -2.50 -20.62 2.41
CA LEU A 158 -2.34 -21.11 1.03
C LEU A 158 -1.30 -22.22 0.90
N PHE A 159 -0.28 -22.22 1.76
CA PHE A 159 0.82 -23.19 1.72
C PHE A 159 1.00 -23.88 3.06
N ASP A 160 1.40 -25.14 3.03
CA ASP A 160 1.78 -25.86 4.24
C ASP A 160 3.20 -25.44 4.70
N PHE A 161 3.23 -24.47 5.60
CA PHE A 161 4.49 -23.95 6.15
C PHE A 161 5.23 -25.00 6.98
N TRP A 162 4.56 -26.03 7.50
CA TRP A 162 5.21 -27.12 8.23
C TRP A 162 6.02 -27.99 7.27
N GLN A 163 5.41 -28.40 6.16
CA GLN A 163 6.12 -29.14 5.11
C GLN A 163 7.24 -28.31 4.46
N MET A 164 7.03 -27.01 4.23
CA MET A 164 8.10 -26.14 3.72
C MET A 164 9.30 -26.05 4.68
N ARG A 165 9.06 -25.91 5.98
CA ARG A 165 10.15 -25.95 6.99
C ARG A 165 10.88 -27.29 6.99
N ALA A 166 10.14 -28.41 6.91
CA ALA A 166 10.72 -29.74 6.86
C ALA A 166 11.56 -29.95 5.58
N LEU A 167 11.12 -29.42 4.44
CA LEU A 167 11.88 -29.42 3.20
C LEU A 167 13.17 -28.61 3.32
N PHE A 168 13.08 -27.34 3.75
CA PHE A 168 14.23 -26.44 3.78
C PHE A 168 15.27 -26.83 4.85
N SER A 169 14.83 -27.37 5.98
CA SER A 169 15.75 -27.92 6.99
C SER A 169 16.45 -29.22 6.55
N GLY A 170 16.01 -29.84 5.45
CA GLY A 170 16.51 -31.14 5.02
C GLY A 170 15.92 -32.31 5.80
N SER A 171 14.93 -32.08 6.66
CA SER A 171 14.26 -33.15 7.41
C SER A 171 13.55 -34.17 6.49
N ILE A 172 13.16 -33.73 5.29
CA ILE A 172 12.56 -34.61 4.27
C ILE A 172 13.62 -35.26 3.37
N THR A 173 14.63 -34.50 2.95
CA THR A 173 15.56 -34.89 1.87
C THR A 173 16.92 -35.37 2.37
N GLY A 174 17.18 -35.29 3.68
CA GLY A 174 18.49 -35.54 4.30
C GLY A 174 19.50 -34.41 4.13
N ASN A 175 19.21 -33.39 3.31
CA ASN A 175 20.11 -32.27 3.03
C ASN A 175 19.36 -30.94 3.10
N PRO A 176 19.78 -29.98 3.96
CA PRO A 176 19.19 -28.66 4.01
C PRO A 176 19.27 -27.94 2.67
N VAL A 177 18.17 -27.31 2.25
CA VAL A 177 18.14 -26.47 1.05
C VAL A 177 18.79 -25.13 1.40
N ARG A 178 19.88 -24.78 0.71
CA ARG A 178 20.52 -23.46 0.87
C ARG A 178 19.82 -22.45 -0.04
N LEU A 179 19.13 -21.49 0.57
CA LEU A 179 18.43 -20.43 -0.13
C LEU A 179 19.23 -19.12 -0.08
N MET A 180 19.28 -18.41 -1.20
CA MET A 180 19.70 -17.01 -1.27
C MET A 180 18.49 -16.18 -1.69
N ILE A 181 18.04 -15.28 -0.82
CA ILE A 181 16.92 -14.39 -1.07
C ILE A 181 17.43 -12.95 -1.08
N ASP A 182 17.43 -12.31 -2.24
CA ASP A 182 17.83 -10.91 -2.40
C ASP A 182 16.59 -10.01 -2.57
N GLY A 183 16.30 -9.21 -1.55
CA GLY A 183 15.24 -8.19 -1.59
C GLY A 183 15.64 -6.90 -2.30
N ARG A 184 16.90 -6.76 -2.75
CA ARG A 184 17.48 -5.60 -3.42
C ARG A 184 17.23 -4.27 -2.72
N ASN A 185 17.17 -4.29 -1.38
CA ASN A 185 16.80 -3.15 -0.52
C ASN A 185 15.46 -2.48 -0.88
N GLY A 186 14.55 -3.19 -1.56
CA GLY A 186 13.19 -2.71 -1.85
C GLY A 186 12.19 -3.15 -0.79
N GLY A 187 10.93 -2.73 -0.94
CA GLY A 187 9.84 -3.05 0.00
C GLY A 187 9.57 -4.56 0.22
N ASN A 188 10.08 -5.45 -0.64
CA ASN A 188 9.98 -6.90 -0.42
C ASN A 188 10.95 -7.40 0.66
N PHE A 189 12.00 -6.64 1.00
CA PHE A 189 13.02 -7.08 1.96
C PHE A 189 12.41 -7.47 3.31
N GLU A 190 11.48 -6.65 3.83
CA GLU A 190 10.84 -6.94 5.13
C GLU A 190 9.95 -8.19 5.07
N VAL A 191 9.25 -8.40 3.95
CA VAL A 191 8.45 -9.62 3.72
C VAL A 191 9.35 -10.85 3.67
N HIS A 192 10.45 -10.79 2.91
CA HIS A 192 11.39 -11.89 2.83
C HIS A 192 12.00 -12.21 4.19
N PHE A 193 12.44 -11.18 4.91
CA PHE A 193 13.05 -11.36 6.22
C PHE A 193 12.06 -11.98 7.22
N LYS A 194 10.83 -11.48 7.32
CA LYS A 194 9.86 -12.00 8.28
C LYS A 194 9.26 -13.37 7.91
N LEU A 195 9.19 -13.74 6.63
CA LEU A 195 8.60 -15.02 6.21
C LEU A 195 9.60 -16.17 6.12
N PHE A 196 10.86 -15.90 5.79
CA PHE A 196 11.86 -16.93 5.54
C PHE A 196 12.97 -16.99 6.60
N SER A 197 13.00 -16.06 7.56
CA SER A 197 13.89 -16.21 8.70
C SER A 197 13.38 -17.32 9.63
N PRO A 198 14.29 -18.07 10.27
CA PRO A 198 13.95 -19.14 11.20
C PRO A 198 13.19 -18.64 12.43
#